data_AF-A0A3L7BZM9-F1
#
_entry.id   AF-A0A3L7BZM9-F1
#
_cell.length_a   1.000
_cell.length_b   1.000
_cell.length_c   1.000
_cell.angle_alpha   90.00
_cell.angle_beta   90.00
_cell.angle_gamma   90.00
#
_symmetry.space_group_name_H-M   'P 1'
#
loop_
_entity.id
_entity.type
_entity.pdbx_description
1 polymer ?
#
loop_
_entity_poly.entity_id
_entity_poly.type
_entity_poly.pdbx_seq_one_letter_code
_entity_poly.pdbx_strand_id
1 'polypeptide(L)'
;MRLTKYAHSCIRVEHDGGVLVVDPGVFSDPAALDGADAVLITHEHPDHLDVAAVHLQLDRRPFSIHGPASLAGTLGDAAEALRPVTAGESFTAAGVAIRAYGGKHAVIHPDIPVVDNLGFLINDVVYHPGDALVVPEETPVDTLFAPIHAPWSKFSEVLDFIRAVAPRRAYALHDALLNDTGLGVLNRQYSAMSGTEYQRLEPGSRVDV
;
A
#
# COMPACT_ATOMS: atom_id res chain seq x y z
N MET A 1 3.17 -15.29 -7.80
CA MET A 1 2.00 -14.44 -7.51
C MET A 1 1.94 -13.36 -8.60
N ARG A 2 0.76 -12.90 -9.04
CA ARG A 2 0.68 -11.85 -10.07
C ARG A 2 0.17 -10.55 -9.48
N LEU A 3 0.92 -9.48 -9.68
CA LEU A 3 0.59 -8.15 -9.19
C LEU A 3 0.23 -7.23 -10.36
N THR A 4 -0.83 -6.45 -10.19
CA THR A 4 -1.19 -5.32 -11.07
C THR A 4 -1.04 -4.02 -10.30
N LYS A 5 -0.26 -3.08 -10.85
CA LYS A 5 -0.14 -1.72 -10.30
C LYS A 5 -1.32 -0.88 -10.78
N TYR A 6 -2.07 -0.29 -9.84
CA TYR A 6 -3.04 0.76 -10.14
C TYR A 6 -2.40 2.13 -9.86
N ALA A 7 -3.12 3.23 -9.99
CA ALA A 7 -2.54 4.54 -9.70
C ALA A 7 -2.16 4.67 -8.21
N HIS A 8 -1.23 5.58 -7.91
CA HIS A 8 -0.92 6.03 -6.55
C HIS A 8 -0.50 4.91 -5.57
N SER A 9 -1.32 4.57 -4.58
CA SER A 9 -1.08 3.55 -3.55
C SER A 9 -1.72 2.18 -3.90
N CYS A 10 -2.58 2.10 -4.91
CA CYS A 10 -3.32 0.87 -5.12
C CYS A 10 -2.50 -0.21 -5.84
N ILE A 11 -2.52 -1.42 -5.29
CA ILE A 11 -2.05 -2.64 -5.94
C ILE A 11 -3.10 -3.74 -5.84
N ARG A 12 -3.15 -4.60 -6.86
CA ARG A 12 -4.01 -5.79 -6.88
C ARG A 12 -3.17 -7.03 -7.06
N VAL A 13 -3.41 -8.04 -6.23
CA VAL A 13 -2.66 -9.28 -6.16
C VAL A 13 -3.59 -10.45 -6.45
N GLU A 14 -3.22 -11.25 -7.45
CA GLU A 14 -3.85 -12.53 -7.77
C GLU A 14 -2.91 -13.67 -7.34
N HIS A 15 -3.40 -14.59 -6.51
CA HIS A 15 -2.64 -15.75 -6.07
C HIS A 15 -3.59 -16.93 -5.80
N ASP A 16 -3.32 -18.08 -6.43
CA ASP A 16 -4.02 -19.35 -6.20
C ASP A 16 -5.55 -19.25 -6.25
N GLY A 17 -6.05 -18.37 -7.12
CA GLY A 17 -7.48 -18.12 -7.34
C GLY A 17 -8.08 -17.01 -6.46
N GLY A 18 -7.35 -16.50 -5.46
CA GLY A 18 -7.76 -15.38 -4.64
C GLY A 18 -7.35 -14.03 -5.22
N VAL A 19 -8.17 -13.01 -4.97
CA VAL A 19 -7.94 -11.60 -5.35
C VAL A 19 -7.86 -10.74 -4.10
N LEU A 20 -6.68 -10.18 -3.85
CA LEU A 20 -6.39 -9.24 -2.78
C LEU A 20 -6.14 -7.84 -3.36
N VAL A 21 -6.74 -6.81 -2.79
CA VAL A 21 -6.50 -5.40 -3.19
C VAL A 21 -5.92 -4.66 -2.00
N VAL A 22 -4.93 -3.81 -2.22
CA VAL A 22 -4.38 -2.92 -1.20
C VAL A 22 -4.65 -1.48 -1.60
N ASP A 23 -5.09 -0.68 -0.64
CA ASP A 23 -5.31 0.77 -0.73
C ASP A 23 -6.06 1.24 -2.00
N PRO A 24 -7.32 0.80 -2.20
CA PRO A 24 -8.17 1.27 -3.30
C PRO A 24 -8.68 2.70 -3.04
N GLY A 25 -7.76 3.67 -3.02
CA GLY A 25 -8.04 5.09 -2.77
C GLY A 25 -8.60 5.85 -3.97
N VAL A 26 -9.08 7.07 -3.73
CA VAL A 26 -9.80 7.91 -4.71
C VAL A 26 -8.98 8.32 -5.94
N PHE A 27 -7.65 8.21 -5.88
CA PHE A 27 -6.76 8.44 -7.04
C PHE A 27 -6.62 7.23 -7.94
N SER A 28 -7.14 6.07 -7.53
CA SER A 28 -7.06 4.81 -8.26
C SER A 28 -8.35 4.52 -9.02
N ASP A 29 -8.25 3.68 -10.04
CA ASP A 29 -9.42 3.18 -10.76
C ASP A 29 -10.20 2.20 -9.85
N PRO A 30 -11.49 2.44 -9.55
CA PRO A 30 -12.29 1.56 -8.71
C PRO A 30 -12.45 0.14 -9.28
N ALA A 31 -12.17 -0.08 -10.57
CA ALA A 31 -12.08 -1.42 -11.16
C ALA A 31 -11.02 -2.31 -10.50
N ALA A 32 -10.09 -1.76 -9.69
CA ALA A 32 -9.22 -2.54 -8.83
C ALA A 32 -10.00 -3.48 -7.89
N LEU A 33 -11.18 -3.05 -7.43
CA LEU A 33 -12.04 -3.80 -6.52
C LEU A 33 -12.85 -4.91 -7.22
N ASP A 34 -12.83 -5.00 -8.55
CA ASP A 34 -13.60 -6.00 -9.28
C ASP A 34 -13.17 -7.42 -8.94
N GLY A 35 -14.13 -8.17 -8.37
CA GLY A 35 -13.95 -9.55 -7.95
C GLY A 35 -13.02 -9.73 -6.74
N ALA A 36 -12.73 -8.67 -5.98
CA ALA A 36 -11.92 -8.77 -4.76
C ALA A 36 -12.54 -9.75 -3.75
N ASP A 37 -11.69 -10.58 -3.15
CA ASP A 37 -12.07 -11.49 -2.06
C ASP A 37 -11.66 -10.91 -0.69
N ALA A 38 -10.62 -10.07 -0.68
CA ALA A 38 -10.24 -9.26 0.47
C ALA A 38 -9.60 -7.94 0.06
N VAL A 39 -9.73 -6.94 0.94
CA VAL A 39 -9.10 -5.62 0.79
C VAL A 39 -8.24 -5.35 2.02
N LEU A 40 -7.01 -4.91 1.83
CA LEU A 40 -6.15 -4.37 2.87
C LEU A 40 -6.17 -2.85 2.76
N ILE A 41 -6.37 -2.17 3.88
CA ILE A 41 -6.35 -0.71 3.96
C ILE A 41 -5.31 -0.32 5.00
N THR A 42 -4.30 0.44 4.57
CA THR A 42 -3.21 0.86 5.44
C THR A 42 -3.68 1.88 6.48
N HIS A 43 -4.49 2.86 6.06
CA HIS A 43 -5.06 3.91 6.91
C HIS A 43 -6.26 4.62 6.26
N GLU A 44 -6.85 5.57 6.99
CA GLU A 44 -8.15 6.20 6.68
C GLU A 44 -8.12 7.36 5.66
N HIS A 45 -6.96 7.76 5.14
CA HIS A 45 -6.92 8.89 4.19
C HIS A 45 -7.57 8.54 2.83
N PRO A 46 -8.20 9.51 2.14
CA PRO A 46 -8.96 9.25 0.92
C PRO A 46 -8.13 8.66 -0.24
N ASP A 47 -6.87 9.03 -0.33
CA ASP A 47 -5.93 8.51 -1.33
C ASP A 47 -5.51 7.06 -1.10
N HIS A 48 -5.90 6.46 0.03
CA HIS A 48 -5.77 5.03 0.34
C HIS A 48 -7.13 4.31 0.46
N LEU A 49 -8.22 5.05 0.71
CA LEU A 49 -9.56 4.50 0.85
C LEU A 49 -10.62 5.34 0.12
N ASP A 50 -11.16 4.80 -0.97
CA ASP A 50 -12.42 5.26 -1.55
C ASP A 50 -13.60 4.54 -0.89
N VAL A 51 -14.17 5.17 0.13
CA VAL A 51 -15.32 4.62 0.89
C VAL A 51 -16.51 4.33 -0.04
N ALA A 52 -16.80 5.20 -1.01
CA ALA A 52 -17.94 5.03 -1.89
C ALA A 52 -17.75 3.81 -2.81
N ALA A 53 -16.55 3.62 -3.35
CA ALA A 53 -16.24 2.46 -4.18
C ALA A 53 -16.28 1.14 -3.36
N VAL A 54 -15.81 1.17 -2.11
CA VAL A 54 -15.88 0.01 -1.21
C VAL A 54 -17.32 -0.39 -0.90
N HIS A 55 -18.18 0.58 -0.54
CA HIS A 55 -19.61 0.33 -0.31
C HIS A 55 -20.30 -0.26 -1.54
N LEU A 56 -20.12 0.39 -2.70
CA LEU A 56 -20.70 -0.08 -3.95
C LEU A 56 -20.30 -1.53 -4.26
N GLN A 57 -19.06 -1.91 -3.94
CA GLN A 57 -18.60 -3.25 -4.25
C GLN A 57 -19.03 -4.29 -3.21
N LEU A 58 -19.11 -3.93 -1.92
CA LEU A 58 -19.69 -4.81 -0.89
C LEU A 58 -21.16 -5.14 -1.19
N ASP A 59 -21.94 -4.17 -1.67
CA ASP A 59 -23.34 -4.37 -2.10
C ASP A 59 -23.47 -5.40 -3.23
N ARG A 60 -22.45 -5.53 -4.06
CA ARG A 60 -22.43 -6.46 -5.20
C ARG A 60 -21.93 -7.83 -4.79
N ARG A 61 -20.90 -7.89 -3.95
CA ARG A 61 -20.33 -9.14 -3.43
C ARG A 61 -19.63 -8.89 -2.09
N PRO A 62 -19.95 -9.66 -1.04
CA PRO A 62 -19.23 -9.59 0.22
C PRO A 62 -17.74 -9.93 0.08
N PHE A 63 -16.87 -9.15 0.70
CA PHE A 63 -15.45 -9.42 0.91
C PHE A 63 -15.01 -8.93 2.29
N SER A 64 -13.86 -9.40 2.78
CA SER A 64 -13.32 -8.94 4.07
C SER A 64 -12.42 -7.71 3.89
N ILE A 65 -12.51 -6.75 4.80
CA ILE A 65 -11.61 -5.60 4.88
C ILE A 65 -10.67 -5.81 6.06
N HIS A 66 -9.36 -5.62 5.89
CA HIS A 66 -8.36 -5.73 6.96
C HIS A 66 -7.59 -4.42 7.07
N GLY A 67 -7.43 -3.89 8.28
CA GLY A 67 -6.77 -2.61 8.51
C GLY A 67 -6.90 -2.16 9.98
N PRO A 68 -6.41 -0.97 10.34
CA PRO A 68 -6.50 -0.48 11.72
C PRO A 68 -7.96 -0.31 12.17
N ALA A 69 -8.20 -0.46 13.46
CA ALA A 69 -9.54 -0.32 14.05
C ALA A 69 -10.13 1.09 13.83
N SER A 70 -9.28 2.12 13.62
CA SER A 70 -9.72 3.50 13.35
C SER A 70 -10.58 3.61 12.08
N LEU A 71 -10.44 2.69 11.13
CA LEU A 71 -11.24 2.65 9.91
C LEU A 71 -12.73 2.50 10.17
N ALA A 72 -13.15 1.94 11.32
CA ALA A 72 -14.57 1.70 11.61
C ALA A 72 -15.42 2.98 11.50
N GLY A 73 -14.87 4.12 11.94
CA GLY A 73 -15.58 5.41 11.84
C GLY A 73 -15.74 5.87 10.39
N THR A 74 -14.69 5.75 9.59
CA THR A 74 -14.67 6.16 8.18
C THR A 74 -15.50 5.24 7.29
N LEU A 75 -15.54 3.94 7.60
CA LEU A 75 -16.29 2.93 6.82
C LEU A 75 -17.80 2.98 7.07
N GLY A 76 -18.27 3.49 8.22
CA GLY A 76 -19.69 3.47 8.56
C GLY A 76 -20.23 2.04 8.55
N ASP A 77 -21.33 1.79 7.84
CA ASP A 77 -21.96 0.46 7.77
C ASP A 77 -21.03 -0.63 7.18
N ALA A 78 -20.09 -0.26 6.31
CA ALA A 78 -19.09 -1.19 5.77
C ALA A 78 -18.12 -1.72 6.85
N ALA A 79 -18.10 -1.13 8.05
CA ALA A 79 -17.31 -1.62 9.17
C ALA A 79 -17.71 -3.04 9.62
N GLU A 80 -18.89 -3.55 9.26
CA GLU A 80 -19.25 -4.96 9.49
C GLU A 80 -18.31 -5.95 8.76
N ALA A 81 -17.77 -5.52 7.61
CA ALA A 81 -16.78 -6.29 6.85
C ALA A 81 -15.35 -6.13 7.40
N LEU A 82 -15.11 -5.18 8.31
CA LEU A 82 -13.78 -4.91 8.88
C LEU A 82 -13.34 -6.06 9.80
N ARG A 83 -12.07 -6.42 9.67
CA ARG A 83 -11.29 -7.27 10.55
C ARG A 83 -10.14 -6.40 11.05
N PRO A 84 -10.24 -5.83 12.26
CA PRO A 84 -9.19 -4.98 12.81
C PRO A 84 -7.88 -5.75 12.91
N VAL A 85 -6.79 -5.13 12.47
CA VAL A 85 -5.43 -5.68 12.50
C VAL A 85 -4.54 -4.76 13.33
N THR A 86 -3.58 -5.35 14.03
CA THR A 86 -2.54 -4.62 14.76
C THR A 86 -1.15 -4.88 14.17
N ALA A 87 -0.23 -3.93 14.35
CA ALA A 87 1.15 -4.14 13.93
C ALA A 87 1.79 -5.31 14.70
N GLY A 88 2.55 -6.15 13.99
CA GLY A 88 3.12 -7.41 14.48
C GLY A 88 2.20 -8.62 14.26
N GLU A 89 0.95 -8.41 13.86
CA GLU A 89 0.00 -9.49 13.61
C GLU A 89 0.28 -10.18 12.26
N SER A 90 0.06 -11.50 12.24
CA SER A 90 0.09 -12.33 11.04
C SER A 90 -1.28 -12.94 10.81
N PHE A 91 -1.77 -12.88 9.59
CA PHE A 91 -3.11 -13.36 9.22
C PHE A 91 -3.15 -13.83 7.77
N THR A 92 -4.31 -14.29 7.32
CA THR A 92 -4.54 -14.69 5.92
C THR A 92 -5.72 -13.91 5.35
N ALA A 93 -5.55 -13.35 4.16
CA ALA A 93 -6.59 -12.62 3.43
C ALA A 93 -6.59 -13.08 1.97
N ALA A 94 -7.77 -13.43 1.44
CA ALA A 94 -7.91 -14.00 0.10
C ALA A 94 -6.98 -15.21 -0.19
N GLY A 95 -6.66 -16.01 0.83
CA GLY A 95 -5.72 -17.14 0.72
C GLY A 95 -4.24 -16.76 0.72
N VAL A 96 -3.90 -15.47 0.89
CA VAL A 96 -2.53 -14.96 0.92
C VAL A 96 -2.09 -14.69 2.35
N ALA A 97 -0.89 -15.13 2.73
CA ALA A 97 -0.31 -14.84 4.05
C ALA A 97 0.10 -13.36 4.14
N ILE A 98 -0.31 -12.67 5.21
CA ILE A 98 -0.03 -11.25 5.43
C ILE A 98 0.63 -11.07 6.80
N ARG A 99 1.64 -10.19 6.87
CA ARG A 99 2.19 -9.69 8.13
C ARG A 99 2.09 -8.18 8.19
N ALA A 100 1.52 -7.67 9.27
CA ALA A 100 1.31 -6.23 9.48
C ALA A 100 2.49 -5.62 10.25
N TYR A 101 2.89 -4.42 9.86
CA TYR A 101 3.98 -3.64 10.44
C TYR A 101 3.54 -2.19 10.70
N GLY A 102 4.34 -1.45 11.46
CA GLY A 102 4.10 -0.02 11.71
C GLY A 102 3.21 0.22 12.91
N GLY A 103 2.12 0.96 12.71
CA GLY A 103 1.21 1.38 13.77
C GLY A 103 0.93 2.89 13.77
N LYS A 104 1.72 3.70 13.05
CA LYS A 104 1.51 5.13 12.87
C LYS A 104 1.96 5.60 11.49
N HIS A 105 1.22 6.56 10.96
CA HIS A 105 1.57 7.29 9.75
C HIS A 105 2.81 8.16 9.98
N ALA A 106 3.54 8.52 8.92
CA ALA A 106 4.60 9.52 8.97
C ALA A 106 4.05 10.89 9.40
N VAL A 107 4.86 11.73 10.03
CA VAL A 107 4.40 13.06 10.46
C VAL A 107 4.24 13.98 9.24
N ILE A 108 3.01 14.41 8.94
CA ILE A 108 2.75 15.44 7.91
C ILE A 108 3.17 16.82 8.43
N HIS A 109 2.65 17.22 9.59
CA HIS A 109 2.97 18.45 10.28
C HIS A 109 2.63 18.30 11.78
N PRO A 110 3.37 18.94 12.72
CA PRO A 110 3.07 18.85 14.15
C PRO A 110 1.64 19.25 14.57
N ASP A 111 0.97 20.08 13.77
CA ASP A 111 -0.41 20.53 14.04
C ASP A 111 -1.48 19.54 13.54
N ILE A 112 -1.08 18.49 12.81
CA ILE A 112 -2.00 17.47 12.26
C ILE A 112 -1.86 16.20 13.11
N PRO A 113 -2.95 15.63 13.64
CA PRO A 113 -2.90 14.37 14.36
C PRO A 113 -2.30 13.23 13.52
N VAL A 114 -1.45 12.43 14.15
CA VAL A 114 -0.86 11.24 13.50
C VAL A 114 -1.81 10.06 13.63
N VAL A 115 -2.46 9.72 12.52
CA VAL A 115 -3.37 8.56 12.42
C VAL A 115 -2.62 7.23 12.44
N ASP A 116 -3.36 6.16 12.66
CA ASP A 116 -2.82 4.79 12.53
C ASP A 116 -2.47 4.51 11.07
N ASN A 117 -1.35 3.84 10.83
CA ASN A 117 -0.98 3.31 9.51
C ASN A 117 -0.33 1.94 9.69
N LEU A 118 -0.82 0.96 8.95
CA LEU A 118 -0.20 -0.35 8.84
C LEU A 118 0.55 -0.49 7.52
N GLY A 119 1.73 -1.10 7.56
CA GLY A 119 2.39 -1.67 6.39
C GLY A 119 2.06 -3.17 6.28
N PHE A 120 1.95 -3.69 5.07
CA PHE A 120 1.64 -5.10 4.82
C PHE A 120 2.75 -5.77 4.04
N LEU A 121 3.33 -6.82 4.62
CA LEU A 121 4.15 -7.77 3.91
C LEU A 121 3.27 -8.92 3.41
N ILE A 122 3.20 -9.06 2.10
CA ILE A 122 2.30 -9.95 1.38
C ILE A 122 3.09 -11.13 0.87
N ASN A 123 2.69 -12.31 1.33
CA ASN A 123 3.27 -13.62 0.99
C ASN A 123 4.79 -13.69 1.19
N ASP A 124 5.33 -12.95 2.18
CA ASP A 124 6.77 -12.81 2.43
C ASP A 124 7.61 -12.31 1.23
N VAL A 125 6.96 -11.67 0.25
CA VAL A 125 7.60 -11.23 -1.00
C VAL A 125 7.44 -9.73 -1.22
N VAL A 126 6.20 -9.22 -1.13
CA VAL A 126 5.87 -7.83 -1.48
C VAL A 126 5.59 -7.02 -0.22
N TYR A 127 6.35 -5.96 0.03
CA TYR A 127 6.09 -5.04 1.14
C TYR A 127 5.45 -3.74 0.65
N HIS A 128 4.28 -3.42 1.21
CA HIS A 128 3.53 -2.20 0.99
C HIS A 128 3.41 -1.43 2.31
N PRO A 129 4.21 -0.37 2.56
CA PRO A 129 4.31 0.27 3.86
C PRO A 129 3.15 1.25 4.16
N GLY A 130 2.31 1.56 3.17
CA GLY A 130 1.40 2.70 3.24
C GLY A 130 2.21 3.99 3.35
N ASP A 131 1.74 4.90 4.19
CA ASP A 131 2.35 6.22 4.40
C ASP A 131 3.22 6.25 5.65
N ALA A 132 4.11 5.27 5.74
CA ALA A 132 5.11 5.18 6.80
C ALA A 132 6.45 4.68 6.24
N LEU A 133 7.53 4.99 6.95
CA LEU A 133 8.89 4.53 6.64
C LEU A 133 9.35 3.48 7.66
N VAL A 134 8.52 2.46 7.88
CA VAL A 134 8.77 1.39 8.85
C VAL A 134 9.41 0.21 8.15
N VAL A 135 10.62 -0.16 8.58
CA VAL A 135 11.36 -1.31 8.06
C VAL A 135 10.75 -2.60 8.66
N PRO A 136 10.38 -3.60 7.85
CA PRO A 136 9.91 -4.87 8.37
C PRO A 136 11.10 -5.66 8.93
N GLU A 137 11.16 -5.77 10.26
CA GLU A 137 12.25 -6.47 10.94
C GLU A 137 12.22 -7.98 10.64
N GLU A 138 13.40 -8.60 10.66
CA GLU A 138 13.59 -10.06 10.60
C GLU A 138 13.07 -10.75 9.33
N THR A 139 12.77 -9.99 8.27
CA THR A 139 12.33 -10.58 7.01
C THR A 139 12.94 -9.93 5.79
N PRO A 140 13.59 -10.72 4.91
CA PRO A 140 14.04 -10.20 3.62
C PRO A 140 12.83 -9.82 2.75
N VAL A 141 12.82 -8.58 2.26
CA VAL A 141 11.81 -8.11 1.30
C VAL A 141 12.34 -8.32 -0.11
N ASP A 142 11.60 -9.05 -0.96
CA ASP A 142 11.97 -9.16 -2.38
C ASP A 142 11.61 -7.88 -3.13
N THR A 143 10.36 -7.44 -2.99
CA THR A 143 9.81 -6.30 -3.73
C THR A 143 9.22 -5.29 -2.75
N LEU A 144 9.74 -4.07 -2.75
CA LEU A 144 9.22 -2.94 -1.96
C LEU A 144 8.38 -2.01 -2.85
N PHE A 145 7.19 -1.62 -2.41
CA PHE A 145 6.47 -0.47 -2.96
C PHE A 145 6.83 0.78 -2.14
N ALA A 146 7.78 1.58 -2.63
CA ALA A 146 8.31 2.72 -1.90
C ALA A 146 7.45 3.98 -2.12
N PRO A 147 6.92 4.63 -1.06
CA PRO A 147 6.14 5.87 -1.19
C PRO A 147 7.07 7.02 -1.58
N ILE A 148 7.22 7.27 -2.89
CA ILE A 148 8.30 8.10 -3.43
C ILE A 148 8.10 9.60 -3.20
N HIS A 149 6.87 10.04 -2.94
CA HIS A 149 6.54 11.45 -2.77
C HIS A 149 5.20 11.68 -2.09
N ALA A 150 5.20 12.41 -0.99
CA ALA A 150 4.00 12.96 -0.36
C ALA A 150 4.33 14.27 0.37
N PRO A 151 3.33 15.08 0.79
CA PRO A 151 3.58 16.28 1.60
C PRO A 151 4.37 16.03 2.89
N TRP A 152 4.31 14.80 3.43
CA TRP A 152 5.01 14.38 4.65
C TRP A 152 6.44 13.89 4.43
N SER A 153 6.87 13.69 3.18
CA SER A 153 8.13 13.00 2.86
C SER A 153 9.22 13.92 2.33
N LYS A 154 10.48 13.61 2.63
CA LYS A 154 11.63 14.08 1.85
C LYS A 154 12.25 12.93 1.07
N PHE A 155 12.79 13.24 -0.11
CA PHE A 155 13.56 12.27 -0.91
C PHE A 155 14.61 11.51 -0.09
N SER A 156 15.37 12.21 0.76
CA SER A 156 16.44 11.58 1.56
C SER A 156 15.91 10.54 2.54
N GLU A 157 14.77 10.81 3.17
CA GLU A 157 14.16 9.90 4.16
C GLU A 157 13.63 8.63 3.47
N VAL A 158 13.00 8.79 2.30
CA VAL A 158 12.55 7.64 1.49
C VAL A 158 13.73 6.84 0.94
N LEU A 159 14.79 7.51 0.50
CA LEU A 159 16.01 6.85 0.02
C LEU A 159 16.66 6.01 1.13
N ASP A 160 16.80 6.58 2.33
CA ASP A 160 17.36 5.89 3.48
C ASP A 160 16.46 4.72 3.91
N PHE A 161 15.14 4.88 3.83
CA PHE A 161 14.19 3.79 4.03
C PHE A 161 14.37 2.65 3.02
N ILE A 162 14.46 2.93 1.71
CA ILE A 162 14.70 1.89 0.69
C ILE A 162 16.01 1.15 0.98
N ARG A 163 17.07 1.86 1.37
CA ARG A 163 18.37 1.26 1.73
C ARG A 163 18.30 0.43 3.00
N ALA A 164 17.52 0.84 3.99
CA ALA A 164 17.35 0.11 5.24
C ALA A 164 16.53 -1.17 5.06
N VAL A 165 15.50 -1.14 4.20
CA VAL A 165 14.76 -2.35 3.78
C VAL A 165 15.65 -3.28 2.94
N ALA A 166 16.57 -2.71 2.15
CA ALA A 166 17.47 -3.43 1.26
C ALA A 166 16.76 -4.46 0.36
N PRO A 167 15.68 -4.09 -0.35
CA PRO A 167 14.92 -5.04 -1.14
C PRO A 167 15.71 -5.46 -2.39
N ARG A 168 15.35 -6.61 -2.99
CA ARG A 168 15.93 -6.97 -4.31
C ARG A 168 15.52 -5.96 -5.38
N ARG A 169 14.26 -5.51 -5.36
CA ARG A 169 13.74 -4.46 -6.23
C ARG A 169 12.78 -3.52 -5.50
N ALA A 170 12.64 -2.30 -6.00
CA ALA A 170 11.69 -1.32 -5.51
C ALA A 170 10.83 -0.76 -6.65
N TYR A 171 9.52 -0.74 -6.43
CA TYR A 171 8.56 -0.07 -7.29
C TYR A 171 8.06 1.22 -6.65
N ALA A 172 7.84 2.24 -7.49
CA ALA A 172 7.26 3.50 -7.03
C ALA A 172 5.81 3.30 -6.53
N LEU A 173 5.52 3.94 -5.40
CA LEU A 173 4.21 4.11 -4.80
C LEU A 173 4.00 5.62 -4.52
N HIS A 174 2.75 6.06 -4.39
CA HIS A 174 2.42 7.43 -4.01
C HIS A 174 2.95 8.48 -5.02
N ASP A 175 2.71 8.24 -6.31
CA ASP A 175 3.29 9.00 -7.42
C ASP A 175 2.30 9.97 -8.11
N ALA A 176 1.00 9.79 -7.90
CA ALA A 176 -0.05 10.56 -8.61
C ALA A 176 -0.03 12.09 -8.41
N LEU A 177 0.68 12.59 -7.38
CA LEU A 177 0.84 14.04 -7.16
C LEU A 177 1.94 14.66 -8.03
N LEU A 178 2.75 13.84 -8.70
CA LEU A 178 3.88 14.30 -9.50
C LEU A 178 3.48 14.45 -10.96
N ASN A 179 3.93 15.54 -11.57
CA ASN A 179 3.98 15.65 -13.02
C ASN A 179 5.23 14.94 -13.58
N ASP A 180 5.33 14.88 -14.91
CA ASP A 180 6.44 14.22 -15.61
C ASP A 180 7.83 14.73 -15.20
N THR A 181 7.94 16.03 -14.90
CA THR A 181 9.20 16.63 -14.44
C THR A 181 9.60 16.08 -13.08
N GLY A 182 8.66 16.07 -12.12
CA GLY A 182 8.89 15.53 -10.77
C GLY A 182 9.23 14.04 -10.80
N LEU A 183 8.46 13.27 -11.58
CA LEU A 183 8.72 11.84 -11.83
C LEU A 183 10.11 11.62 -12.43
N GLY A 184 10.49 12.39 -13.45
CA GLY A 184 11.80 12.27 -14.10
C GLY A 184 12.97 12.56 -13.15
N VAL A 185 12.81 13.52 -12.23
CA VAL A 185 13.82 13.80 -11.20
C VAL A 185 13.92 12.63 -10.21
N LEU A 186 12.81 12.21 -9.61
CA LEU A 186 12.83 11.18 -8.57
C LEU A 186 13.26 9.82 -9.13
N ASN A 187 12.77 9.43 -10.31
CA ASN A 187 13.15 8.18 -10.96
C ASN A 187 14.66 8.11 -11.19
N ARG A 188 15.29 9.20 -11.67
CA ARG A 188 16.74 9.26 -11.84
C ARG A 188 17.47 9.11 -10.51
N GLN A 189 17.02 9.80 -9.46
CA GLN A 189 17.69 9.80 -8.17
C GLN A 189 17.58 8.43 -7.46
N TYR A 190 16.39 7.84 -7.40
CA TYR A 190 16.22 6.51 -6.80
C TYR A 190 16.97 5.43 -7.58
N SER A 191 16.94 5.46 -8.92
CA SER A 191 17.72 4.52 -9.75
C SER A 191 19.22 4.62 -9.47
N ALA A 192 19.75 5.84 -9.28
CA ALA A 192 21.18 6.06 -9.08
C ALA A 192 21.64 5.78 -7.64
N MET A 193 20.78 5.99 -6.64
CA MET A 193 21.22 6.08 -5.25
C MET A 193 20.67 4.98 -4.34
N SER A 194 19.55 4.35 -4.69
CA SER A 194 18.87 3.41 -3.78
C SER A 194 19.68 2.15 -3.48
N GLY A 195 20.56 1.74 -4.40
CA GLY A 195 21.29 0.48 -4.28
C GLY A 195 20.42 -0.75 -4.56
N THR A 196 19.20 -0.57 -5.08
CA THR A 196 18.28 -1.64 -5.48
C THR A 196 17.83 -1.44 -6.94
N GLU A 197 17.28 -2.47 -7.56
CA GLU A 197 16.62 -2.35 -8.86
C GLU A 197 15.34 -1.51 -8.70
N TYR A 198 15.40 -0.23 -9.04
CA TYR A 198 14.27 0.68 -8.94
C TYR A 198 13.54 0.85 -10.28
N GLN A 199 12.21 0.84 -10.25
CA GLN A 199 11.37 1.16 -11.41
C GLN A 199 10.06 1.84 -10.99
N ARG A 200 9.54 2.74 -11.83
CA ARG A 200 8.13 3.13 -11.77
C ARG A 200 7.31 2.27 -12.72
N LEU A 201 6.25 1.66 -12.20
CA LEU A 201 5.26 0.93 -13.00
C LEU A 201 4.11 1.88 -13.36
N GLU A 202 3.71 1.93 -14.63
CA GLU A 202 2.51 2.67 -15.03
C GLU A 202 1.26 1.96 -14.51
N PRO A 203 0.17 2.69 -14.19
CA PRO A 203 -1.13 2.07 -13.92
C PRO A 203 -1.54 1.07 -15.02
N GLY A 204 -2.01 -0.11 -14.62
CA GLY A 204 -2.32 -1.24 -15.49
C GLY A 204 -1.16 -2.19 -15.75
N SER A 205 0.07 -1.84 -15.36
CA SER A 205 1.24 -2.73 -15.49
C SER A 205 1.04 -4.00 -14.65
N ARG A 206 1.43 -5.14 -15.21
CA ARG A 206 1.38 -6.45 -14.55
C ARG A 206 2.78 -7.02 -14.42
N VAL A 207 3.09 -7.55 -13.25
CA VAL A 207 4.38 -8.18 -12.94
C VAL A 207 4.18 -9.47 -12.17
N ASP A 208 5.03 -10.45 -12.44
CA ASP A 208 5.13 -11.65 -11.61
C ASP A 208 6.12 -11.39 -10.49
N VAL A 209 5.68 -11.74 -9.28
CA VAL A 209 6.40 -11.61 -8.01
C VAL A 209 6.39 -12.92 -7.26
#